data_AF-A0A444KBY0-F1
#
_entry.id   AF-A0A444KBY0-F1
#
_cell.length_a   1.000
_cell.length_b   1.000
_cell.length_c   1.000
_cell.angle_alpha   90.00
_cell.angle_beta   90.00
_cell.angle_gamma   90.00
#
_symmetry.space_group_name_H-M   'P 1'
#
loop_
_entity.id
_entity.type
_entity.pdbx_description
1 polymer ?
#
loop_
_entity_poly.entity_id
_entity_poly.type
_entity_poly.pdbx_seq_one_letter_code
_entity_poly.pdbx_strand_id
1 'polypeptide(L)'
;MSLSLGSPMQRVARLFCVLALFELVSLWPSRAEEPSDYSGEVPASLRGPFIFEPDVVVALDCAQHSACDGPLNFRTLIEAKARKYEELGQKNPFLLGIAEPIQRTLATDLNELTTKADAKDFQLHTEFLTDPGSRIELVGVINRMDRQFITDPSLTPAQRGCGEISVIYRFSYDLANGRKSRLPVTMNIVFPALPGDTHGGAIICQGVAERWVGELARPAGRTPTQKVEDLLDTGSGPLALIKGEDMLRIEINAQVYRKPAGVV
;
A
#
# COMPACT_ATOMS: atom_id res chain seq x y z
N MET A 1 -76.19 2.62 49.88
CA MET A 1 -77.07 3.54 50.61
C MET A 1 -76.27 4.79 50.95
N SER A 2 -76.69 5.93 50.39
CA SER A 2 -76.64 7.30 50.97
C SER A 2 -75.27 7.90 51.35
N LEU A 3 -74.77 8.90 50.58
CA LEU A 3 -74.90 10.37 50.83
C LEU A 3 -73.90 10.88 51.90
N SER A 4 -73.26 12.04 51.87
CA SER A 4 -73.08 13.17 50.94
C SER A 4 -72.46 14.31 51.80
N LEU A 5 -71.46 15.03 51.25
CA LEU A 5 -71.08 16.45 51.48
C LEU A 5 -70.78 16.95 52.93
N GLY A 6 -69.85 17.88 53.19
CA GLY A 6 -69.17 18.81 52.29
C GLY A 6 -68.05 19.63 52.96
N SER A 7 -67.25 20.24 52.09
CA SER A 7 -66.17 21.23 52.29
C SER A 7 -66.75 22.66 52.20
N PRO A 8 -66.09 23.74 52.69
CA PRO A 8 -65.28 24.63 51.82
C PRO A 8 -64.12 25.35 52.59
N MET A 9 -62.94 25.65 52.04
CA MET A 9 -62.57 26.76 51.14
C MET A 9 -61.03 26.62 50.89
N GLN A 10 -60.52 26.52 49.66
CA GLN A 10 -60.01 27.64 48.81
C GLN A 10 -58.87 28.45 49.49
N ARG A 11 -57.62 28.54 48.98
CA ARG A 11 -57.17 29.03 47.66
C ARG A 11 -55.62 29.08 47.61
N VAL A 12 -55.04 28.89 46.39
CA VAL A 12 -53.85 29.61 45.84
C VAL A 12 -52.47 29.21 46.46
N ALA A 13 -51.36 28.91 45.76
CA ALA A 13 -50.88 29.25 44.43
C ALA A 13 -49.96 28.14 43.86
N ARG A 14 -50.01 27.96 42.54
CA ARG A 14 -48.91 27.47 41.71
C ARG A 14 -47.81 28.56 41.66
N LEU A 15 -46.52 28.20 41.74
CA LEU A 15 -45.41 28.60 40.84
C LEU A 15 -44.05 28.43 41.56
N PHE A 16 -43.01 28.10 40.78
CA PHE A 16 -41.59 27.92 41.13
C PHE A 16 -41.29 26.59 41.87
N CYS A 17 -40.39 25.71 41.45
CA CYS A 17 -39.20 25.89 40.64
C CYS A 17 -38.93 24.61 39.84
N VAL A 18 -38.86 24.76 38.51
CA VAL A 18 -38.19 23.84 37.59
C VAL A 18 -36.69 23.84 37.91
N LEU A 19 -36.02 22.70 37.69
CA LEU A 19 -34.57 22.46 37.63
C LEU A 19 -34.04 21.50 38.72
N ALA A 20 -34.16 20.20 38.45
CA ALA A 20 -33.24 19.19 38.96
C ALA A 20 -33.26 17.99 38.01
N LEU A 21 -32.83 18.22 36.77
CA LEU A 21 -32.78 17.18 35.74
C LEU A 21 -31.69 17.48 34.70
N PHE A 22 -30.50 17.90 35.12
CA PHE A 22 -29.32 18.00 34.26
C PHE A 22 -28.08 18.06 35.14
N GLU A 23 -27.39 16.94 35.35
CA GLU A 23 -25.99 16.85 35.83
C GLU A 23 -25.58 15.35 35.75
N LEU A 24 -25.57 14.77 34.54
CA LEU A 24 -24.97 13.44 34.28
C LEU A 24 -24.60 13.24 32.80
N VAL A 25 -24.31 14.33 32.08
CA VAL A 25 -23.86 14.31 30.68
C VAL A 25 -22.54 15.06 30.57
N SER A 26 -21.45 14.45 31.06
CA SER A 26 -20.08 14.97 30.83
C SER A 26 -18.97 14.01 31.27
N LEU A 27 -19.19 12.68 31.16
CA LEU A 27 -18.12 11.68 31.24
C LEU A 27 -17.99 10.88 29.93
N TRP A 28 -18.30 11.51 28.79
CA TRP A 28 -17.76 11.04 27.53
C TRP A 28 -16.31 11.50 27.42
N PRO A 29 -15.35 10.60 27.18
CA PRO A 29 -14.01 11.04 26.84
C PRO A 29 -14.14 11.90 25.60
N SER A 30 -13.74 13.17 25.72
CA SER A 30 -13.47 14.01 24.56
C SER A 30 -12.65 13.16 23.61
N ARG A 31 -13.21 12.90 22.42
CA ARG A 31 -12.44 12.34 21.30
C ARG A 31 -11.21 13.23 21.22
N ALA A 32 -10.03 12.69 21.53
CA ALA A 32 -8.80 13.42 21.34
C ALA A 32 -8.84 13.89 19.89
N GLU A 33 -8.81 15.21 19.69
CA GLU A 33 -8.63 15.79 18.38
C GLU A 33 -7.35 15.16 17.84
N GLU A 34 -7.49 14.30 16.82
CA GLU A 34 -6.31 13.77 16.14
C GLU A 34 -5.54 14.99 15.66
N PRO A 35 -4.24 15.13 16.00
CA PRO A 35 -3.46 16.25 15.52
C PRO A 35 -3.53 16.23 13.99
N SER A 36 -4.24 17.21 13.42
CA SER A 36 -4.40 17.40 11.98
C SER A 36 -3.11 17.94 11.33
N ASP A 37 -2.00 17.90 12.05
CA ASP A 37 -0.72 18.48 11.70
C ASP A 37 0.24 17.40 11.17
N TYR A 38 -0.27 16.56 10.26
CA TYR A 38 0.64 15.81 9.40
C TYR A 38 1.16 16.80 8.36
N SER A 39 2.30 17.44 8.65
CA SER A 39 2.96 18.40 7.76
C SER A 39 3.39 17.80 6.41
N GLY A 40 3.22 16.48 6.21
CA GLY A 40 3.72 15.76 5.03
C GLY A 40 5.22 15.49 5.09
N GLU A 41 5.95 16.14 6.00
CA GLU A 41 7.41 16.03 6.09
C GLU A 41 7.84 14.87 6.97
N VAL A 42 8.68 14.00 6.41
CA VAL A 42 9.29 12.87 7.13
C VAL A 42 10.34 13.42 8.12
N PRO A 43 10.22 13.14 9.43
CA PRO A 43 11.23 13.53 10.41
C PRO A 43 12.61 13.03 10.01
N ALA A 44 13.65 13.84 10.22
CA ALA A 44 15.02 13.49 9.84
C ALA A 44 15.48 12.14 10.43
N SER A 45 15.03 11.81 11.66
CA SER A 45 15.32 10.53 12.33
C SER A 45 14.66 9.32 11.68
N LEU A 46 13.61 9.52 10.89
CA LEU A 46 12.90 8.49 10.16
C LEU A 46 13.29 8.48 8.69
N ARG A 47 14.23 9.31 8.24
CA ARG A 47 14.76 9.20 6.88
C ARG A 47 15.62 7.95 6.77
N GLY A 48 15.34 7.17 5.76
CA GLY A 48 16.14 6.01 5.39
C GLY A 48 16.10 5.83 3.89
N PRO A 49 16.74 4.78 3.37
CA PRO A 49 16.80 4.53 1.94
C PRO A 49 15.47 3.92 1.48
N PHE A 50 14.38 4.67 1.65
CA PHE A 50 13.03 4.30 1.30
C PHE A 50 12.22 5.56 0.93
N ILE A 51 11.16 5.34 0.15
CA ILE A 51 10.31 6.39 -0.42
C ILE A 51 8.88 5.96 -0.18
N PHE A 52 8.09 6.82 0.45
CA PHE A 52 6.70 6.52 0.80
C PHE A 52 5.78 7.75 0.78
N GLU A 53 6.31 8.94 0.48
CA GLU A 53 5.49 10.14 0.39
C GLU A 53 4.39 9.94 -0.67
N PRO A 54 3.09 10.11 -0.31
CA PRO A 54 1.98 9.74 -1.17
C PRO A 54 2.05 10.37 -2.58
N ASP A 55 2.33 11.66 -2.68
CA ASP A 55 2.36 12.36 -3.96
C ASP A 55 3.54 11.92 -4.84
N VAL A 56 4.68 11.60 -4.23
CA VAL A 56 5.87 11.09 -4.94
C VAL A 56 5.58 9.68 -5.46
N VAL A 57 5.03 8.83 -4.60
CA VAL A 57 4.67 7.45 -4.94
C VAL A 57 3.59 7.41 -6.04
N VAL A 58 2.56 8.24 -5.95
CA VAL A 58 1.52 8.36 -6.99
C VAL A 58 2.12 8.82 -8.31
N ALA A 59 3.06 9.77 -8.31
CA ALA A 59 3.72 10.21 -9.54
C ALA A 59 4.64 9.14 -10.15
N LEU A 60 5.28 8.30 -9.32
CA LEU A 60 6.09 7.15 -9.76
C LEU A 60 5.23 6.01 -10.34
N ASP A 61 3.98 5.87 -9.88
CA ASP A 61 3.01 4.88 -10.35
C ASP A 61 2.17 5.38 -11.54
N CYS A 62 1.80 6.66 -11.55
CA CYS A 62 0.98 7.30 -12.55
C CYS A 62 1.64 8.61 -13.00
N ALA A 63 2.55 8.53 -13.99
CA ALA A 63 3.30 9.68 -14.52
C ALA A 63 2.37 10.83 -14.94
N GLN A 64 1.20 10.48 -15.48
CA GLN A 64 0.04 11.36 -15.59
C GLN A 64 -1.09 10.72 -14.78
N HIS A 65 -1.73 11.50 -13.90
CA HIS A 65 -2.78 11.04 -12.96
C HIS A 65 -3.95 10.26 -13.62
N SER A 66 -4.07 10.31 -14.94
CA SER A 66 -5.10 9.64 -15.74
C SER A 66 -4.68 8.31 -16.40
N ALA A 67 -3.38 8.07 -16.61
CA ALA A 67 -2.91 6.96 -17.44
C ALA A 67 -2.33 5.78 -16.63
N CYS A 68 -1.83 6.03 -15.41
CA CYS A 68 -1.21 5.02 -14.55
C CYS A 68 -0.20 4.12 -15.28
N ASP A 69 0.71 4.80 -15.98
CA ASP A 69 1.78 4.30 -16.82
C ASP A 69 3.15 4.78 -16.32
N GLY A 70 3.26 5.07 -15.01
CA GLY A 70 4.50 5.54 -14.39
C GLY A 70 5.65 4.53 -14.51
N PRO A 71 6.89 4.97 -14.30
CA PRO A 71 8.08 4.12 -14.42
C PRO A 71 8.07 2.93 -13.46
N LEU A 72 7.40 3.08 -12.30
CA LEU A 72 7.25 2.01 -11.32
C LEU A 72 5.82 1.44 -11.30
N ASN A 73 5.02 1.72 -12.33
CA ASN A 73 3.74 1.03 -12.45
C ASN A 73 3.97 -0.45 -12.67
N PHE A 74 3.20 -1.31 -11.97
CA PHE A 74 3.37 -2.75 -12.09
C PHE A 74 3.19 -3.24 -13.52
N ARG A 75 2.23 -2.68 -14.26
CA ARG A 75 2.00 -3.03 -15.67
C ARG A 75 3.22 -2.70 -16.52
N THR A 76 3.73 -1.48 -16.40
CA THR A 76 4.95 -1.04 -17.12
C THR A 76 6.12 -1.99 -16.84
N LEU A 77 6.35 -2.35 -15.58
CA LEU A 77 7.44 -3.22 -15.18
C LEU A 77 7.27 -4.66 -15.71
N ILE A 78 6.08 -5.25 -15.56
CA ILE A 78 5.85 -6.65 -15.97
C ILE A 78 5.82 -6.80 -17.50
N GLU A 79 5.32 -5.81 -18.24
CA GLU A 79 5.37 -5.78 -19.70
C GLU A 79 6.83 -5.66 -20.20
N ALA A 80 7.65 -4.81 -19.57
CA ALA A 80 9.08 -4.73 -19.87
C ALA A 80 9.79 -6.07 -19.59
N LYS A 81 9.42 -6.77 -18.50
CA LYS A 81 9.94 -8.12 -18.21
C LYS A 81 9.56 -9.15 -19.28
N ALA A 82 8.35 -9.06 -19.83
CA ALA A 82 7.86 -9.99 -20.84
C ALA A 82 8.65 -9.96 -22.15
N ARG A 83 9.35 -8.86 -22.44
CA ARG A 83 10.09 -8.63 -23.70
C ARG A 83 9.23 -8.91 -24.96
N LYS A 84 7.91 -8.85 -24.81
CA LYS A 84 6.88 -9.05 -25.83
C LYS A 84 5.80 -8.01 -25.59
N TYR A 85 5.35 -7.39 -26.68
CA TYR A 85 4.10 -6.62 -26.66
C TYR A 85 2.96 -7.61 -26.49
N GLU A 86 2.56 -7.85 -25.25
CA GLU A 86 1.27 -8.50 -24.96
C GLU A 86 0.12 -7.55 -25.35
N GLU A 87 -1.09 -8.08 -25.52
CA GLU A 87 -2.22 -7.36 -26.10
C GLU A 87 -2.45 -5.99 -25.43
N LEU A 88 -2.13 -4.95 -26.19
CA LEU A 88 -2.41 -3.54 -25.89
C LEU A 88 -3.91 -3.37 -25.66
N GLY A 89 -4.35 -3.40 -24.39
CA GLY A 89 -5.75 -3.18 -24.03
C GLY A 89 -6.15 -3.74 -22.68
N GLN A 90 -5.40 -4.72 -22.17
CA GLN A 90 -5.69 -5.28 -20.86
C GLN A 90 -5.32 -4.31 -19.74
N LYS A 91 -6.31 -3.83 -18.98
CA LYS A 91 -6.07 -2.86 -17.89
C LYS A 91 -5.49 -3.50 -16.64
N ASN A 92 -5.85 -4.76 -16.38
CA ASN A 92 -5.35 -5.49 -15.22
C ASN A 92 -4.05 -6.23 -15.59
N PRO A 93 -2.89 -5.85 -15.01
CA PRO A 93 -1.61 -6.49 -15.33
C PRO A 93 -1.56 -7.98 -14.96
N PHE A 94 -2.46 -8.46 -14.10
CA PHE A 94 -2.54 -9.89 -13.80
C PHE A 94 -3.20 -10.71 -14.89
N LEU A 95 -3.92 -10.09 -15.84
CA LEU A 95 -4.52 -10.77 -16.98
C LEU A 95 -3.55 -10.88 -18.19
N LEU A 96 -2.32 -10.40 -18.02
CA LEU A 96 -1.21 -10.60 -18.94
C LEU A 96 -0.75 -12.07 -18.92
N GLY A 97 -0.32 -12.59 -20.07
CA GLY A 97 0.15 -13.98 -20.22
C GLY A 97 1.35 -14.28 -19.31
N ILE A 98 2.28 -13.33 -19.19
CA ILE A 98 3.41 -13.42 -18.24
C ILE A 98 2.98 -13.56 -16.78
N ALA A 99 1.77 -13.10 -16.42
CA ALA A 99 1.25 -13.19 -15.06
C ALA A 99 0.48 -14.50 -14.77
N GLU A 100 0.25 -15.35 -15.78
CA GLU A 100 -0.45 -16.63 -15.61
C GLU A 100 0.16 -17.53 -14.50
N PRO A 101 1.51 -17.66 -14.38
CA PRO A 101 2.10 -18.44 -13.30
C PRO A 101 1.78 -17.89 -11.91
N ILE A 102 1.63 -16.57 -11.77
CA ILE A 102 1.28 -15.91 -10.51
C ILE A 102 -0.16 -16.27 -10.14
N GLN A 103 -1.09 -16.13 -11.10
CA GLN A 103 -2.50 -16.49 -10.90
C GLN A 103 -2.63 -17.94 -10.49
N ARG A 104 -1.96 -18.86 -11.20
CA ARG A 104 -2.03 -20.30 -10.96
C ARG A 104 -1.48 -20.68 -9.59
N THR A 105 -0.33 -20.13 -9.21
CA THR A 105 0.30 -20.40 -7.90
C THR A 105 -0.63 -19.97 -6.78
N LEU A 106 -1.13 -18.74 -6.84
CA LEU A 106 -1.98 -18.21 -5.78
C LEU A 106 -3.34 -18.90 -5.70
N ALA A 107 -3.96 -19.24 -6.83
CA ALA A 107 -5.19 -20.03 -6.85
C ALA A 107 -4.97 -21.42 -6.23
N THR A 108 -3.82 -22.04 -6.49
CA THR A 108 -3.46 -23.35 -5.90
C THR A 108 -3.31 -23.21 -4.39
N ASP A 109 -2.54 -22.24 -3.91
CA ASP A 109 -2.31 -22.00 -2.48
C ASP A 109 -3.61 -21.70 -1.73
N LEU A 110 -4.46 -20.84 -2.30
CA LEU A 110 -5.77 -20.53 -1.72
C LEU A 110 -6.68 -21.77 -1.67
N ASN A 111 -6.76 -22.56 -2.74
CA ASN A 111 -7.57 -23.78 -2.75
C ASN A 111 -7.06 -24.83 -1.75
N GLU A 112 -5.75 -24.95 -1.57
CA GLU A 112 -5.15 -25.81 -0.55
C GLU A 112 -5.58 -25.37 0.86
N LEU A 113 -5.57 -24.06 1.13
CA LEU A 113 -6.04 -23.54 2.41
C LEU A 113 -7.55 -23.75 2.61
N THR A 114 -8.37 -23.57 1.58
CA THR A 114 -9.82 -23.82 1.65
C THR A 114 -10.09 -25.26 2.06
N THR A 115 -9.38 -26.20 1.44
CA THR A 115 -9.60 -27.64 1.64
C THR A 115 -9.04 -28.13 2.99
N LYS A 116 -7.91 -27.58 3.45
CA LYS A 116 -7.27 -28.00 4.72
C LYS A 116 -7.83 -27.30 5.95
N ALA A 117 -8.27 -26.05 5.85
CA ALA A 117 -8.68 -25.22 6.99
C ALA A 117 -10.20 -25.02 7.11
N ASP A 118 -11.00 -25.61 6.20
CA ASP A 118 -12.46 -25.41 6.08
C ASP A 118 -12.88 -23.92 6.12
N ALA A 119 -12.05 -23.07 5.51
CA ALA A 119 -12.07 -21.62 5.64
C ALA A 119 -13.10 -20.90 4.73
N LYS A 120 -14.08 -21.64 4.17
CA LYS A 120 -14.87 -21.24 3.01
C LYS A 120 -15.53 -19.85 3.11
N ASP A 121 -16.09 -19.50 4.26
CA ASP A 121 -16.88 -18.27 4.42
C ASP A 121 -16.05 -17.02 4.74
N PHE A 122 -14.79 -17.19 5.11
CA PHE A 122 -13.93 -16.11 5.63
C PHE A 122 -12.61 -15.98 4.89
N GLN A 123 -12.52 -16.61 3.73
CA GLN A 123 -11.33 -16.67 2.92
C GLN A 123 -11.32 -15.58 1.84
N LEU A 124 -10.12 -15.10 1.51
CA LEU A 124 -9.89 -14.24 0.36
C LEU A 124 -10.33 -14.94 -0.94
N HIS A 125 -11.13 -14.24 -1.76
CA HIS A 125 -11.62 -14.80 -3.02
C HIS A 125 -10.47 -15.21 -3.94
N THR A 126 -10.53 -16.39 -4.54
CA THR A 126 -9.44 -16.95 -5.37
C THR A 126 -9.13 -16.10 -6.61
N GLU A 127 -10.12 -15.35 -7.09
CA GLU A 127 -10.01 -14.52 -8.30
C GLU A 127 -9.72 -13.04 -7.99
N PHE A 128 -9.31 -12.69 -6.76
CA PHE A 128 -9.10 -11.27 -6.41
C PHE A 128 -8.03 -10.56 -7.27
N LEU A 129 -7.09 -11.31 -7.86
CA LEU A 129 -6.10 -10.76 -8.78
C LEU A 129 -6.70 -10.40 -10.13
N THR A 130 -7.69 -11.16 -10.60
CA THR A 130 -8.26 -11.04 -11.95
C THR A 130 -9.58 -10.28 -11.97
N ASP A 131 -10.18 -10.02 -10.81
CA ASP A 131 -11.40 -9.24 -10.67
C ASP A 131 -11.28 -7.86 -11.37
N PRO A 132 -12.26 -7.45 -12.20
CA PRO A 132 -12.22 -6.17 -12.92
C PRO A 132 -12.23 -4.93 -12.02
N GLY A 133 -12.70 -5.06 -10.78
CA GLY A 133 -12.67 -4.03 -9.74
C GLY A 133 -11.36 -4.01 -8.95
N SER A 134 -10.49 -5.01 -9.10
CA SER A 134 -9.19 -5.07 -8.45
C SER A 134 -8.23 -4.02 -9.01
N ARG A 135 -7.55 -3.33 -8.11
CA ARG A 135 -6.53 -2.32 -8.40
C ARG A 135 -5.29 -2.63 -7.59
N ILE A 136 -4.14 -2.34 -8.19
CA ILE A 136 -2.86 -2.40 -7.53
C ILE A 136 -2.24 -1.00 -7.58
N GLU A 137 -1.76 -0.54 -6.44
CA GLU A 137 -1.24 0.83 -6.27
C GLU A 137 0.14 0.73 -5.62
N LEU A 138 1.10 1.48 -6.15
CA LEU A 138 2.38 1.66 -5.48
C LEU A 138 2.15 2.34 -4.12
N VAL A 139 2.86 1.86 -3.10
CA VAL A 139 2.82 2.47 -1.75
C VAL A 139 4.19 2.82 -1.22
N GLY A 140 5.25 2.29 -1.83
CA GLY A 140 6.59 2.72 -1.49
C GLY A 140 7.68 1.92 -2.20
N VAL A 141 8.89 2.40 -2.03
CA VAL A 141 10.12 1.75 -2.50
C VAL A 141 11.06 1.67 -1.30
N ILE A 142 11.71 0.53 -1.11
CA ILE A 142 12.66 0.32 -0.02
C ILE A 142 13.94 -0.29 -0.60
N ASN A 143 15.08 0.31 -0.29
CA ASN A 143 16.39 -0.27 -0.50
C ASN A 143 16.81 -1.09 0.72
N ARG A 144 17.20 -2.35 0.49
CA ARG A 144 17.65 -3.31 1.48
C ARG A 144 19.02 -3.86 1.07
N MET A 145 20.02 -2.98 1.04
CA MET A 145 21.43 -3.38 0.80
C MET A 145 21.97 -4.36 1.87
N ASP A 146 21.29 -4.45 3.01
CA ASP A 146 21.56 -5.42 4.08
C ASP A 146 21.11 -6.85 3.74
N ARG A 147 20.20 -7.03 2.76
CA ARG A 147 19.69 -8.36 2.35
C ARG A 147 20.58 -9.01 1.28
N GLN A 148 21.84 -9.30 1.62
CA GLN A 148 22.82 -9.92 0.72
C GLN A 148 22.63 -11.44 0.51
N PHE A 149 21.47 -12.00 0.86
CA PHE A 149 21.18 -13.44 0.80
C PHE A 149 20.41 -13.84 -0.45
N ILE A 150 20.56 -13.10 -1.54
CA ILE A 150 19.89 -13.46 -2.78
C ILE A 150 20.57 -14.70 -3.35
N THR A 151 19.91 -15.85 -3.27
CA THR A 151 20.43 -17.14 -3.76
C THR A 151 20.02 -17.44 -5.20
N ASP A 152 19.48 -16.46 -5.92
CA ASP A 152 19.05 -16.67 -7.29
C ASP A 152 20.26 -16.99 -8.19
N PRO A 153 20.25 -18.15 -8.87
CA PRO A 153 21.38 -18.60 -9.69
C PRO A 153 21.56 -17.77 -10.96
N SER A 154 20.55 -17.00 -11.39
CA SER A 154 20.64 -16.13 -12.57
C SER A 154 21.49 -14.87 -12.32
N LEU A 155 21.78 -14.53 -11.06
CA LEU A 155 22.54 -13.36 -10.70
C LEU A 155 24.06 -13.61 -10.75
N THR A 156 24.81 -12.56 -11.01
CA THR A 156 26.27 -12.55 -10.83
C THR A 156 26.65 -12.53 -9.34
N PRO A 157 27.87 -12.95 -8.96
CA PRO A 157 28.35 -12.82 -7.58
C PRO A 157 28.26 -11.39 -7.03
N ALA A 158 28.55 -10.39 -7.87
CA ALA A 158 28.47 -8.98 -7.48
C ALA A 158 27.02 -8.55 -7.17
N GLN A 159 26.05 -8.99 -7.97
CA GLN A 159 24.63 -8.71 -7.73
C GLN A 159 24.14 -9.35 -6.43
N ARG A 160 24.51 -10.62 -6.17
CA ARG A 160 24.12 -11.29 -4.91
C ARG A 160 24.63 -10.58 -3.67
N GLY A 161 25.83 -9.99 -3.73
CA GLY A 161 26.44 -9.26 -2.62
C GLY A 161 25.94 -7.82 -2.42
N CYS A 162 25.10 -7.30 -3.32
CA CYS A 162 24.68 -5.89 -3.31
C CYS A 162 23.40 -5.61 -2.51
N GLY A 163 22.66 -6.66 -2.17
CA GLY A 163 21.31 -6.57 -1.63
C GLY A 163 20.25 -6.33 -2.70
N GLU A 164 19.08 -5.86 -2.28
CA GLU A 164 17.89 -5.75 -3.13
C GLU A 164 17.14 -4.44 -2.93
N ILE A 165 16.34 -4.07 -3.93
CA ILE A 165 15.36 -2.99 -3.86
C ILE A 165 13.98 -3.62 -4.00
N SER A 166 13.07 -3.28 -3.09
CA SER A 166 11.68 -3.72 -3.11
C SER A 166 10.77 -2.57 -3.47
N VAL A 167 9.99 -2.74 -4.53
CA VAL A 167 8.90 -1.85 -4.94
C VAL A 167 7.60 -2.47 -4.43
N ILE A 168 6.91 -1.76 -3.55
CA ILE A 168 5.82 -2.30 -2.71
C ILE A 168 4.49 -1.78 -3.20
N TYR A 169 3.56 -2.70 -3.40
CA TYR A 169 2.21 -2.43 -3.85
C TYR A 169 1.19 -2.94 -2.85
N ARG A 170 0.03 -2.29 -2.84
CA ARG A 170 -1.17 -2.75 -2.13
C ARG A 170 -2.30 -3.01 -3.11
N PHE A 171 -3.23 -3.87 -2.70
CA PHE A 171 -4.44 -4.12 -3.47
C PHE A 171 -5.65 -3.39 -2.90
N SER A 172 -6.53 -2.93 -3.79
CA SER A 172 -7.85 -2.41 -3.44
C SER A 172 -8.91 -2.90 -4.42
N TYR A 173 -10.17 -2.84 -4.02
CA TYR A 173 -11.30 -3.17 -4.87
C TYR A 173 -12.41 -2.13 -4.76
N ASP A 174 -13.14 -1.97 -5.85
CA ASP A 174 -14.34 -1.15 -5.90
C ASP A 174 -15.53 -1.91 -5.29
N LEU A 175 -16.19 -1.31 -4.29
CA LEU A 175 -17.45 -1.80 -3.71
C LEU A 175 -18.62 -1.34 -4.58
N ALA A 176 -19.74 -2.09 -4.55
CA ALA A 176 -20.94 -1.80 -5.33
C ALA A 176 -21.54 -0.39 -5.11
N ASN A 177 -21.20 0.29 -4.01
CA ASN A 177 -21.61 1.66 -3.71
C ASN A 177 -20.56 2.72 -4.11
N GLY A 178 -19.58 2.36 -4.95
CA GLY A 178 -18.50 3.25 -5.40
C GLY A 178 -17.42 3.52 -4.34
N ARG A 179 -17.49 2.90 -3.16
CA ARG A 179 -16.44 3.00 -2.14
C ARG A 179 -15.29 2.08 -2.49
N LYS A 180 -14.06 2.47 -2.19
CA LYS A 180 -12.89 1.58 -2.30
C LYS A 180 -12.61 0.88 -0.98
N SER A 181 -12.29 -0.41 -1.03
CA SER A 181 -11.86 -1.18 0.13
C SER A 181 -10.48 -1.77 -0.11
N ARG A 182 -9.66 -1.80 0.95
CA ARG A 182 -8.29 -2.33 0.89
C ARG A 182 -8.34 -3.84 1.14
N LEU A 183 -7.68 -4.61 0.29
CA LEU A 183 -7.46 -6.03 0.56
C LEU A 183 -6.31 -6.18 1.56
N PRO A 184 -6.35 -7.21 2.42
CA PRO A 184 -5.24 -7.49 3.33
C PRO A 184 -4.12 -8.24 2.59
N VAL A 185 -3.70 -7.69 1.46
CA VAL A 185 -2.70 -8.25 0.55
C VAL A 185 -1.73 -7.16 0.16
N THR A 186 -0.45 -7.47 0.21
CA THR A 186 0.64 -6.63 -0.30
C THR A 186 1.49 -7.46 -1.27
N MET A 187 2.01 -6.81 -2.30
CA MET A 187 2.92 -7.41 -3.26
C MET A 187 4.21 -6.61 -3.31
N ASN A 188 5.35 -7.26 -3.18
CA ASN A 188 6.65 -6.67 -3.45
C ASN A 188 7.15 -7.18 -4.79
N ILE A 189 7.63 -6.27 -5.63
CA ILE A 189 8.51 -6.62 -6.74
C ILE A 189 9.93 -6.37 -6.28
N VAL A 190 10.75 -7.42 -6.33
CA VAL A 190 12.12 -7.38 -5.85
C VAL A 190 13.06 -7.27 -7.05
N PHE A 191 14.00 -6.34 -6.97
CA PHE A 191 15.07 -6.11 -7.92
C PHE A 191 16.42 -6.36 -7.23
N PRO A 192 17.44 -6.88 -7.92
CA PRO A 192 18.80 -6.77 -7.40
C PRO A 192 19.16 -5.29 -7.28
N ALA A 193 19.82 -4.88 -6.19
CA ALA A 193 20.22 -3.48 -6.04
C ALA A 193 21.22 -3.06 -7.12
N LEU A 194 22.07 -4.00 -7.56
CA LEU A 194 22.92 -3.83 -8.72
C LEU A 194 22.15 -4.26 -10.00
N PRO A 195 21.90 -3.36 -10.96
CA PRO A 195 21.16 -3.68 -12.18
C PRO A 195 21.88 -4.72 -13.03
N GLY A 196 21.15 -5.40 -13.92
CA GLY A 196 21.70 -6.42 -14.82
C GLY A 196 22.66 -5.84 -15.86
N ASP A 197 22.33 -4.65 -16.39
CA ASP A 197 23.20 -3.89 -17.27
C ASP A 197 24.09 -2.94 -16.47
N THR A 198 25.29 -3.41 -16.12
CA THR A 198 26.29 -2.61 -15.41
C THR A 198 27.08 -1.66 -16.32
N HIS A 199 26.70 -1.53 -17.60
CA HIS A 199 27.40 -0.72 -18.61
C HIS A 199 28.92 -0.98 -18.64
N GLY A 200 29.32 -2.26 -18.70
CA GLY A 200 30.73 -2.66 -18.70
C GLY A 200 31.43 -2.54 -17.34
N GLY A 201 30.68 -2.56 -16.24
CA GLY A 201 31.20 -2.43 -14.87
C GLY A 201 31.26 -1.00 -14.34
N ALA A 202 30.71 -0.02 -15.07
CA ALA A 202 30.63 1.38 -14.65
C ALA A 202 29.75 1.57 -13.40
N ILE A 203 28.75 0.70 -13.21
CA ILE A 203 27.92 0.69 -12.01
C ILE A 203 28.38 -0.46 -11.12
N ILE A 204 28.79 -0.13 -9.90
CA ILE A 204 29.17 -1.05 -8.83
C ILE A 204 28.31 -0.80 -7.58
N CYS A 205 28.35 -1.71 -6.60
CA CYS A 205 27.55 -1.59 -5.37
C CYS A 205 27.76 -0.29 -4.61
N GLN A 206 29.00 0.21 -4.58
CA GLN A 206 29.30 1.50 -3.99
C GLN A 206 28.55 2.62 -4.71
N GLY A 207 28.53 2.63 -6.05
CA GLY A 207 27.81 3.64 -6.83
C GLY A 207 26.28 3.59 -6.61
N VAL A 208 25.70 2.39 -6.43
CA VAL A 208 24.30 2.26 -6.04
C VAL A 208 24.07 2.86 -4.66
N ALA A 209 24.91 2.54 -3.68
CA ALA A 209 24.83 3.08 -2.33
C ALA A 209 24.96 4.61 -2.30
N GLU A 210 25.89 5.16 -3.07
CA GLU A 210 26.13 6.61 -3.19
C GLU A 210 24.92 7.36 -3.74
N ARG A 211 24.15 6.78 -4.67
CA ARG A 211 22.90 7.39 -5.17
C ARG A 211 21.84 7.51 -4.07
N TRP A 212 21.68 6.47 -3.24
CA TRP A 212 20.76 6.50 -2.09
C TRP A 212 21.23 7.47 -1.00
N VAL A 213 22.51 7.50 -0.69
CA VAL A 213 23.09 8.48 0.26
C VAL A 213 22.94 9.90 -0.27
N GLY A 214 23.16 10.11 -1.56
CA GLY A 214 22.97 11.39 -2.25
C GLY A 214 21.53 11.88 -2.14
N GLU A 215 20.55 11.02 -2.41
CA GLU A 215 19.13 11.35 -2.24
C GLU A 215 18.79 11.72 -0.79
N LEU A 216 19.31 10.96 0.19
CA LEU A 216 19.12 11.24 1.62
C LEU A 216 19.69 12.59 2.07
N ALA A 217 20.78 13.04 1.42
CA ALA A 217 21.43 14.31 1.71
C ALA A 217 20.72 15.53 1.09
N ARG A 218 19.74 15.31 0.19
CA ARG A 218 19.02 16.42 -0.45
C ARG A 218 18.07 17.15 0.51
N PRO A 219 17.74 18.43 0.22
CA PRO A 219 16.86 19.23 1.06
C PRO A 219 15.46 18.60 1.24
N ALA A 220 14.87 18.83 2.42
CA ALA A 220 13.54 18.34 2.79
C ALA A 220 12.41 18.92 1.92
N GLY A 221 12.43 20.24 1.75
CA GLY A 221 11.34 21.04 1.16
C GLY A 221 11.25 20.99 -0.36
N ARG A 222 11.71 19.91 -0.99
CA ARG A 222 11.54 19.68 -2.43
C ARG A 222 10.08 19.38 -2.73
N THR A 223 9.58 19.90 -3.84
CA THR A 223 8.23 19.55 -4.31
C THR A 223 8.19 18.08 -4.75
N PRO A 224 7.01 17.44 -4.77
CA PRO A 224 6.89 16.06 -5.26
C PRO A 224 7.47 15.87 -6.66
N THR A 225 7.26 16.82 -7.57
CA THR A 225 7.83 16.79 -8.93
C THR A 225 9.36 16.81 -8.91
N GLN A 226 9.97 17.71 -8.14
CA GLN A 226 11.44 17.76 -8.01
C GLN A 226 12.01 16.46 -7.44
N LYS A 227 11.33 15.87 -6.44
CA LYS A 227 11.74 14.58 -5.88
C LYS A 227 11.69 13.49 -6.94
N VAL A 228 10.63 13.42 -7.74
CA VAL A 228 10.51 12.42 -8.82
C VAL A 228 11.61 12.59 -9.86
N GLU A 229 11.88 13.83 -10.30
CA GLU A 229 12.97 14.14 -11.23
C GLU A 229 14.34 13.71 -10.66
N ASP A 230 14.62 14.06 -9.40
CA ASP A 230 15.85 13.67 -8.70
C ASP A 230 15.99 12.15 -8.58
N LEU A 231 14.90 11.46 -8.25
CA LEU A 231 14.87 10.01 -8.06
C LEU A 231 15.12 9.24 -9.37
N LEU A 232 14.64 9.79 -10.49
CA LEU A 232 14.72 9.20 -11.83
C LEU A 232 15.90 9.72 -12.66
N ASP A 233 16.69 10.67 -12.13
CA ASP A 233 17.86 11.21 -12.80
C ASP A 233 18.87 10.11 -13.17
N THR A 234 19.21 9.99 -14.45
CA THR A 234 20.07 8.90 -14.94
C THR A 234 21.49 8.97 -14.36
N GLY A 235 21.97 10.17 -14.04
CA GLY A 235 23.30 10.40 -13.48
C GLY A 235 23.42 10.07 -11.98
N SER A 236 22.39 10.38 -11.19
CA SER A 236 22.47 10.40 -9.72
C SER A 236 21.27 9.80 -9.00
N GLY A 237 20.14 9.62 -9.68
CA GLY A 237 18.91 9.12 -9.10
C GLY A 237 19.00 7.65 -8.71
N PRO A 238 18.56 7.26 -7.50
CA PRO A 238 18.59 5.86 -7.06
C PRO A 238 17.59 4.96 -7.80
N LEU A 239 16.50 5.52 -8.35
CA LEU A 239 15.46 4.74 -9.03
C LEU A 239 15.68 4.63 -10.54
N ALA A 240 16.58 5.43 -11.11
CA ALA A 240 16.93 5.38 -12.54
C ALA A 240 17.48 4.01 -12.99
N LEU A 241 17.93 3.19 -12.05
CA LEU A 241 18.47 1.85 -12.30
C LEU A 241 17.41 0.75 -12.27
N ILE A 242 16.19 1.05 -11.80
CA ILE A 242 15.10 0.07 -11.74
C ILE A 242 14.51 -0.10 -13.13
N LYS A 243 14.61 -1.31 -13.67
CA LYS A 243 14.10 -1.68 -14.99
C LYS A 243 13.30 -2.96 -14.90
N GLY A 244 12.17 -3.04 -15.59
CA GLY A 244 11.29 -4.22 -15.52
C GLY A 244 12.00 -5.52 -15.94
N GLU A 245 12.98 -5.45 -16.84
CA GLU A 245 13.80 -6.60 -17.25
C GLU A 245 14.57 -7.24 -16.09
N ASP A 246 14.93 -6.44 -15.09
CA ASP A 246 15.70 -6.83 -13.91
C ASP A 246 14.81 -7.32 -12.75
N MET A 247 13.48 -7.40 -12.94
CA MET A 247 12.58 -8.00 -11.94
C MET A 247 13.05 -9.41 -11.60
N LEU A 248 13.40 -9.63 -10.33
CA LEU A 248 13.96 -10.89 -9.86
C LEU A 248 12.85 -11.83 -9.41
N ARG A 249 11.98 -11.34 -8.52
CA ARG A 249 10.87 -12.12 -7.95
C ARG A 249 9.72 -11.22 -7.52
N ILE A 250 8.56 -11.84 -7.38
CA ILE A 250 7.37 -11.23 -6.82
C ILE A 250 7.08 -11.93 -5.48
N GLU A 251 6.95 -11.16 -4.41
CA GLU A 251 6.59 -11.65 -3.09
C GLU A 251 5.17 -11.19 -2.75
N ILE A 252 4.24 -12.11 -2.56
CA ILE A 252 2.87 -11.79 -2.14
C ILE A 252 2.72 -12.17 -0.66
N ASN A 253 2.34 -11.18 0.15
CA ASN A 253 1.99 -11.39 1.56
C ASN A 253 0.49 -11.14 1.71
N ALA A 254 -0.26 -12.15 2.13
CA ALA A 254 -1.72 -12.09 2.20
C ALA A 254 -2.24 -12.62 3.54
N GLN A 255 -3.15 -11.88 4.16
CA GLN A 255 -4.03 -12.45 5.18
C GLN A 255 -5.21 -13.12 4.49
N VAL A 256 -5.06 -14.41 4.24
CA VAL A 256 -5.99 -15.23 3.46
C VAL A 256 -7.25 -15.63 4.21
N TYR A 257 -7.27 -15.56 5.55
CA TYR A 257 -8.41 -15.91 6.39
C TYR A 257 -8.66 -14.85 7.47
N ARG A 258 -9.93 -14.47 7.66
CA ARG A 258 -10.34 -13.55 8.74
C ARG A 258 -11.68 -13.92 9.34
N LYS A 259 -11.67 -14.53 10.52
CA LYS A 259 -12.87 -14.72 11.34
C LYS A 259 -13.31 -13.39 11.98
N PRO A 260 -14.55 -12.89 11.76
CA PRO A 260 -15.05 -11.67 12.39
C PRO A 260 -15.20 -11.85 13.90
N ALA A 261 -14.99 -10.78 14.66
CA ALA A 261 -15.05 -10.80 16.12
C ALA A 261 -16.42 -11.18 16.72
N GLY A 262 -17.50 -11.17 15.92
CA GLY A 262 -18.87 -11.48 16.35
C GLY A 262 -19.35 -12.91 16.04
N VAL A 263 -18.50 -13.76 15.47
CA VAL A 263 -18.84 -15.15 15.11
C VAL A 263 -18.04 -16.08 16.03
N VAL A 264 -18.45 -16.26 17.29
CA VAL A 264 -17.89 -17.26 18.21
C VAL A 264 -18.99 -18.15 18.72
#